data_AF-A0A5J4TDH2-F1
#
_entry.id   AF-A0A5J4TDH2-F1
#
_cell.length_a   1.000
_cell.length_b   1.000
_cell.length_c   1.000
_cell.angle_alpha   90.00
_cell.angle_beta   90.00
_cell.angle_gamma   90.00
#
_symmetry.space_group_name_H-M   'P 1'
#
loop_
_entity.id
_entity.type
_entity.pdbx_description
1 polymer ?
#
loop_
_entity_poly.entity_id
_entity_poly.type
_entity_poly.pdbx_seq_one_letter_code
_entity_poly.pdbx_strand_id
1 'polypeptide(L)'
;MNHFIPAILFLVLTFAKEEDDKNDKKDKAPRTPVTYGSTIKLQNVATKHRLHSHDIPYGQGSKQQSVTAYPKGDDPNSFWYLKSAHGTYTRRGTPVKCNDTVRLEHVNTH
;
A
#
# COMPACT_ATOMS: atom_id res chain seq x y z
N MET A 1 -1.54 24.52 -26.06
CA MET A 1 -2.16 23.91 -24.85
C MET A 1 -1.53 22.54 -24.68
N ASN A 2 -0.51 22.42 -23.83
CA ASN A 2 0.22 21.17 -23.66
C ASN A 2 -0.61 20.22 -22.80
N HIS A 3 -1.12 19.16 -23.42
CA HIS A 3 -1.78 18.06 -22.74
C HIS A 3 -0.70 17.30 -21.95
N PHE A 4 -0.62 17.56 -20.65
CA PHE A 4 0.19 16.79 -19.71
C PHE A 4 -0.61 15.53 -19.38
N ILE A 5 -0.28 14.40 -19.99
CA ILE A 5 -0.78 13.10 -19.55
C ILE A 5 0.11 12.71 -18.37
N PRO A 6 -0.35 12.77 -17.11
CA PRO A 6 0.44 12.23 -16.02
C PRO A 6 0.60 10.73 -16.30
N ALA A 7 1.84 10.25 -16.33
CA ALA A 7 2.12 8.83 -16.37
C ALA A 7 1.61 8.22 -15.06
N ILE A 8 0.35 7.78 -15.05
CA ILE A 8 -0.21 7.03 -13.95
C ILE A 8 0.45 5.65 -14.02
N LEU A 9 1.48 5.45 -13.19
CA LEU A 9 2.04 4.13 -12.96
C LEU A 9 0.95 3.29 -12.27
N PHE A 10 0.19 2.53 -13.05
CA PHE A 10 -0.69 1.49 -12.54
C PHE A 10 0.19 0.34 -12.04
N LEU A 11 0.67 0.45 -10.80
CA LEU A 11 1.33 -0.66 -10.13
C LEU A 11 0.24 -1.65 -9.67
N VAL A 12 0.01 -2.69 -10.46
CA VAL A 12 -0.83 -3.82 -10.05
C VAL A 12 -0.02 -4.68 -9.08
N LEU A 13 -0.21 -4.46 -7.78
CA LEU A 13 0.36 -5.33 -6.74
C LEU A 13 -0.54 -6.54 -6.57
N THR A 14 -0.07 -7.71 -7.00
CA THR A 14 -0.69 -8.98 -6.64
C THR A 14 -0.17 -9.37 -5.26
N PHE A 15 -1.03 -9.30 -4.24
CA PHE A 15 -0.69 -9.82 -2.93
C PHE A 15 -0.91 -11.33 -2.93
N ALA A 16 0.14 -12.10 -2.65
CA ALA A 16 -0.02 -13.51 -2.38
C ALA A 16 -0.93 -13.68 -1.16
N LYS A 17 -2.00 -14.46 -1.32
CA LYS A 17 -2.78 -14.93 -0.17
C LYS A 17 -1.82 -15.78 0.67
N GLU A 18 -1.73 -15.48 1.95
CA GLU A 18 -1.01 -16.34 2.88
C GLU A 18 -1.70 -17.71 2.86
N GLU A 19 -0.97 -18.76 2.46
CA GLU A 19 -1.48 -20.13 2.52
C GLU A 19 -1.61 -20.52 3.99
N ASP A 20 -2.77 -21.02 4.38
CA ASP A 20 -3.00 -21.53 5.73
C ASP A 20 -2.15 -22.80 5.89
N ASP A 21 -0.95 -22.66 6.48
CA ASP A 21 -0.13 -23.80 6.89
C ASP A 21 -0.92 -24.63 7.92
N LYS A 22 -1.39 -25.80 7.48
CA LYS A 22 -2.20 -26.72 8.30
C LYS A 22 -1.44 -27.28 9.50
N ASN A 23 -0.15 -27.03 9.64
CA ASN A 23 0.68 -27.52 10.73
C ASN A 23 0.89 -26.51 11.88
N ASP A 24 0.48 -25.26 11.74
CA ASP A 24 0.65 -24.23 12.78
C ASP A 24 -0.58 -24.13 13.69
N LYS A 25 -0.78 -25.13 14.56
CA LYS A 25 -1.78 -25.12 15.65
C LYS A 25 -1.25 -24.40 16.90
N LYS A 26 -0.65 -23.23 16.76
CA LYS A 26 -0.20 -22.43 17.91
C LYS A 26 -0.92 -21.09 17.93
N ASP A 27 -1.98 -21.02 18.73
CA ASP A 27 -2.64 -19.81 19.25
C ASP A 27 -2.51 -18.55 18.38
N LYS A 28 -2.97 -18.60 17.12
CA LYS A 28 -3.07 -17.38 16.32
C LYS A 28 -4.21 -16.55 16.89
N ALA A 29 -3.87 -15.39 17.48
CA ALA A 29 -4.85 -14.37 17.79
C ALA A 29 -5.74 -14.10 16.56
N PRO A 30 -7.03 -13.74 16.75
CA PRO A 30 -7.93 -13.46 15.63
C PRO A 30 -7.28 -12.46 14.68
N ARG A 31 -7.17 -12.81 13.40
CA ARG A 31 -6.68 -11.88 12.38
C ARG A 31 -7.68 -10.74 12.24
N THR A 32 -7.28 -9.53 12.64
CA THR A 32 -8.09 -8.33 12.43
C THR A 32 -8.12 -8.01 10.92
N PRO A 33 -9.31 -7.84 10.31
CA PRO A 33 -9.40 -7.53 8.89
C PRO A 33 -8.84 -6.13 8.60
N VAL A 34 -8.21 -5.97 7.43
CA VAL A 34 -7.88 -4.65 6.89
C VAL A 34 -9.18 -4.00 6.41
N THR A 35 -9.37 -2.73 6.77
CA THR A 35 -10.59 -1.98 6.44
C THR A 35 -10.28 -0.72 5.64
N TYR A 36 -11.26 -0.21 4.91
CA TYR A 36 -11.17 1.13 4.30
C TYR A 36 -10.90 2.18 5.38
N GLY A 37 -9.91 3.03 5.16
CA GLY A 37 -9.39 3.99 6.12
C GLY A 37 -8.41 3.41 7.15
N SER A 38 -7.90 2.20 6.94
CA SER A 38 -6.75 1.69 7.69
C SER A 38 -5.46 2.37 7.24
N THR A 39 -4.53 2.56 8.17
CA THR A 39 -3.13 2.88 7.86
C THR A 39 -2.32 1.60 7.91
N ILE A 40 -1.66 1.25 6.81
CA ILE A 40 -0.96 -0.04 6.64
C ILE A 40 0.50 0.17 6.25
N LYS A 41 1.32 -0.87 6.46
CA LYS A 41 2.65 -1.01 5.84
C LYS A 41 2.64 -2.23 4.93
N LEU A 42 3.17 -2.10 3.72
CA LEU A 42 3.34 -3.21 2.80
C LEU A 42 4.77 -3.72 2.88
N GLN A 43 4.97 -4.99 3.25
CA GLN A 43 6.29 -5.59 3.40
C GLN A 43 6.50 -6.70 2.37
N ASN A 44 7.63 -6.67 1.67
CA ASN A 44 8.07 -7.79 0.85
C ASN A 44 8.39 -9.01 1.73
N VAL A 45 7.82 -10.18 1.39
CA VAL A 45 7.97 -11.39 2.22
C VAL A 45 9.40 -11.89 2.28
N ALA A 46 10.14 -11.83 1.16
CA ALA A 46 11.51 -12.35 1.06
C ALA A 46 12.54 -11.38 1.67
N THR A 47 12.52 -10.11 1.28
CA THR A 47 13.54 -9.13 1.67
C THR A 47 13.22 -8.40 2.96
N LYS A 48 11.98 -8.49 3.46
CA LYS A 48 11.46 -7.74 4.62
C LYS A 48 11.49 -6.22 4.46
N HIS A 49 11.79 -5.70 3.28
CA HIS A 49 11.72 -4.27 2.98
C HIS A 49 10.27 -3.83 2.82
N ARG A 50 10.00 -2.56 3.11
CA ARG A 50 8.65 -1.97 3.06
C ARG A 50 8.53 -0.97 1.92
N LEU A 51 7.33 -0.90 1.34
CA LEU A 51 7.01 0.16 0.38
C LEU A 51 7.08 1.51 1.09
N HIS A 52 7.85 2.44 0.55
CA HIS A 52 8.23 3.66 1.22
C HIS A 52 8.31 4.83 0.23
N SER A 53 7.86 6.01 0.63
CA SER A 53 7.97 7.24 -0.18
C SER A 53 8.70 8.33 0.60
N HIS A 54 9.63 9.02 -0.03
CA HIS A 54 10.39 10.11 0.62
C HIS A 54 10.52 11.30 -0.34
N ASP A 55 10.95 12.45 0.20
CA ASP A 55 11.11 13.70 -0.54
C ASP A 55 12.36 13.72 -1.45
N ILE A 56 12.54 12.64 -2.23
CA ILE A 56 13.50 12.59 -3.33
C ILE A 56 12.65 12.42 -4.60
N PRO A 57 12.50 13.49 -5.39
CA PRO A 57 11.80 13.42 -6.66
C PRO A 57 12.59 12.54 -7.63
N TYR A 58 11.89 11.82 -8.50
CA TYR A 58 12.56 11.08 -9.56
C TYR A 58 13.24 12.07 -10.52
N GLY A 59 14.55 11.90 -10.73
CA GLY A 59 15.44 12.92 -11.31
C GLY A 59 15.14 13.33 -12.77
N GLN A 60 14.31 12.57 -13.49
CA GLN A 60 13.88 12.85 -14.86
C GLN A 60 12.41 12.44 -15.06
N GLY A 61 11.69 13.02 -16.02
CA GLY A 61 10.28 12.68 -16.26
C GLY A 61 9.30 13.48 -15.39
N SER A 62 8.36 12.81 -14.71
CA SER A 62 7.23 13.45 -14.00
C SER A 62 7.63 14.31 -12.80
N LYS A 63 8.86 14.16 -12.28
CA LYS A 63 9.36 14.78 -11.04
C LYS A 63 8.51 14.48 -9.79
N GLN A 64 7.63 13.47 -9.86
CA GLN A 64 6.86 13.01 -8.71
C GLN A 64 7.76 12.29 -7.71
N GLN A 65 7.24 12.09 -6.49
CA GLN A 65 7.94 11.38 -5.44
C GLN A 65 8.29 9.96 -5.85
N SER A 66 9.50 9.53 -5.49
CA SER A 66 9.93 8.16 -5.71
C SER A 66 9.31 7.24 -4.66
N VAL A 67 8.97 6.02 -5.09
CA VAL A 67 8.49 4.95 -4.21
C VAL A 67 9.50 3.82 -4.28
N THR A 68 10.06 3.44 -3.14
CA THR A 68 11.16 2.48 -3.04
C THR A 68 10.90 1.40 -2.00
N ALA A 69 11.78 0.40 -1.96
CA ALA A 69 11.83 -0.59 -0.89
C ALA A 69 12.78 -0.10 0.21
N TYR A 70 12.28 0.05 1.44
CA TYR A 70 13.05 0.56 2.58
C TYR A 70 13.24 -0.50 3.67
N PRO A 71 14.46 -0.70 4.21
CA PRO A 71 14.74 -1.78 5.15
C PRO A 71 14.25 -1.53 6.57
N LYS A 72 14.18 -0.27 7.05
CA LYS A 72 13.82 0.01 8.44
C LYS A 72 12.32 -0.09 8.67
N GLY A 73 11.92 -0.80 9.72
CA GLY A 73 10.53 -1.20 9.91
C GLY A 73 9.63 -0.18 10.60
N ASP A 74 10.22 0.69 11.39
CA ASP A 74 9.57 1.72 12.21
C ASP A 74 9.40 3.06 11.48
N ASP A 75 9.93 3.18 10.27
CA ASP A 75 9.93 4.44 9.54
C ASP A 75 8.49 4.91 9.17
N PRO A 76 8.13 6.17 9.48
CA PRO A 76 6.81 6.74 9.17
C PRO A 76 6.49 6.86 7.68
N ASN A 77 7.49 7.04 6.83
CA ASN A 77 7.33 7.12 5.37
C ASN A 77 7.00 5.77 4.72
N SER A 78 6.83 4.73 5.53
CA SER A 78 6.35 3.42 5.11
C SER A 78 4.86 3.23 5.38
N PHE A 79 4.17 4.24 5.92
CA PHE A 79 2.73 4.21 6.17
C PHE A 79 1.92 4.68 4.95
N TRP A 80 0.92 3.89 4.61
CA TRP A 80 -0.01 4.15 3.51
C TRP A 80 -1.44 4.12 4.02
N TYR A 81 -2.22 5.14 3.68
CA TYR A 81 -3.63 5.22 3.98
C TYR A 81 -4.44 4.54 2.87
N LEU A 82 -5.32 3.61 3.26
CA LEU A 82 -6.10 2.82 2.33
C LEU A 82 -7.45 3.50 2.01
N LYS A 83 -7.66 3.83 0.74
CA LYS A 83 -8.88 4.48 0.22
C LYS A 83 -9.61 3.62 -0.78
N SER A 84 -10.88 3.96 -0.99
CA SER A 84 -11.69 3.43 -2.08
C SER A 84 -11.09 3.75 -3.45
N ALA A 85 -11.50 2.98 -4.46
CA ALA A 85 -11.20 3.27 -5.86
C ALA A 85 -11.47 4.75 -6.21
N HIS A 86 -10.73 5.27 -7.20
CA HIS A 86 -10.88 6.66 -7.61
C HIS A 86 -12.33 6.98 -8.00
N GLY A 87 -12.87 8.11 -7.53
CA GLY A 87 -14.26 8.52 -7.78
C GLY A 87 -15.33 7.72 -7.02
N THR A 88 -14.94 6.78 -6.16
CA THR A 88 -15.88 5.98 -5.35
C THR A 88 -15.75 6.30 -3.87
N TYR A 89 -16.81 6.01 -3.10
CA TYR A 89 -16.81 6.11 -1.65
C TYR A 89 -17.17 4.77 -1.03
N THR A 90 -16.41 4.38 -0.01
CA THR A 90 -16.71 3.23 0.84
C THR A 90 -16.58 3.66 2.28
N ARG A 91 -17.55 3.26 3.11
CA ARG A 91 -17.59 3.64 4.52
C ARG A 91 -16.33 3.15 5.24
N ARG A 92 -15.70 4.04 6.02
CA ARG A 92 -14.56 3.69 6.89
C ARG A 92 -14.92 2.52 7.81
N GLY A 93 -13.99 1.61 8.03
CA GLY A 93 -14.19 0.41 8.84
C GLY A 93 -14.88 -0.74 8.10
N THR A 94 -15.33 -0.53 6.86
CA THR A 94 -15.76 -1.64 5.99
C THR A 94 -14.55 -2.52 5.68
N PRO A 95 -14.60 -3.84 5.88
CA PRO A 95 -13.52 -4.75 5.48
C PRO A 95 -13.26 -4.71 3.97
N VAL A 96 -11.98 -4.69 3.60
CA VAL A 96 -11.56 -4.82 2.19
C VAL A 96 -11.72 -6.28 1.77
N LYS A 97 -12.35 -6.52 0.63
CA LYS A 97 -12.56 -7.87 0.09
C LYS A 97 -11.48 -8.22 -0.94
N CYS A 98 -11.26 -9.51 -1.16
CA CYS A 98 -10.43 -9.96 -2.28
C CYS A 98 -11.00 -9.42 -3.59
N ASN A 99 -10.12 -8.97 -4.48
CA ASN A 99 -10.42 -8.34 -5.77
C ASN A 99 -11.06 -6.95 -5.70
N ASP A 100 -11.13 -6.32 -4.51
CA ASP A 100 -11.47 -4.90 -4.42
C ASP A 100 -10.36 -4.05 -5.05
N THR A 101 -10.75 -3.05 -5.86
CA THR A 101 -9.85 -2.01 -6.31
C THR A 101 -9.71 -0.95 -5.21
N VAL A 102 -8.50 -0.78 -4.69
CA VAL A 102 -8.18 0.18 -3.64
C VAL A 102 -7.14 1.19 -4.11
N ARG A 103 -7.02 2.30 -3.39
CA ARG A 103 -5.93 3.27 -3.56
C ARG A 103 -5.09 3.32 -2.29
N LEU A 104 -3.78 3.38 -2.48
CA LEU A 104 -2.82 3.64 -1.44
C LEU A 104 -2.38 5.08 -1.56
N GLU A 105 -2.50 5.83 -0.48
CA GLU A 105 -2.08 7.22 -0.46
C GLU A 105 -1.09 7.44 0.68
N HIS A 106 0.05 8.07 0.38
CA HIS A 106 1.18 8.14 1.31
C HIS A 106 0.89 9.10 2.45
N VAL A 107 1.02 8.67 3.70
CA VAL A 107 0.50 9.45 4.84
C VAL A 107 1.17 10.82 5.00
N ASN A 108 2.47 10.93 4.73
CA ASN A 108 3.24 12.14 5.06
C ASN A 108 3.26 13.18 3.93
N THR A 109 2.75 12.86 2.75
CA THR A 109 2.87 13.72 1.56
C THR A 109 1.51 14.01 0.93
N HIS A 110 0.47 13.89 1.76
CA HIS A 110 -0.93 13.97 1.39
C HIS A 110 -1.59 15.33 1.56
#